data_AF-A0A3D9STW5-F1
#
_entry.id   AF-A0A3D9STW5-F1
#
_cell.length_a   1.000
_cell.length_b   1.000
_cell.length_c   1.000
_cell.angle_alpha   90.00
_cell.angle_beta   90.00
_cell.angle_gamma   90.00
#
_symmetry.space_group_name_H-M   'P 1'
#
loop_
_entity.id
_entity.type
_entity.pdbx_description
1 polymer ?
#
loop_
_entity_poly.entity_id
_entity_poly.type
_entity_poly.pdbx_seq_one_letter_code
_entity_poly.pdbx_strand_id
1 'polypeptide(L)' 'MRQSVIKVYDPVERAVAAAMERERRPYWVIWWGVGSQRYWAIPCWRGATVPLVDAPTDRELRDAMRWVEGTA' A
#
# COMPACT_ATOMS: atom_id res chain seq x y z
N MET A 1 -16.26 5.75 27.16
CA MET A 1 -15.32 5.65 26.02
C MET A 1 -14.26 4.61 26.41
N ARG A 2 -14.31 3.40 25.85
CA ARG A 2 -13.24 2.41 26.09
C ARG A 2 -12.01 2.89 25.32
N GLN A 3 -10.92 3.17 26.02
CA GLN A 3 -9.60 3.28 25.40
C GLN A 3 -9.29 1.93 24.77
N SER A 4 -9.52 1.81 23.47
CA SER A 4 -8.96 0.76 22.65
C SER A 4 -7.45 0.93 22.75
N VAL A 5 -6.77 -0.02 23.38
CA VAL A 5 -5.30 -0.08 23.36
C VAL A 5 -4.91 -0.20 21.89
N ILE A 6 -4.54 0.93 21.27
CA ILE A 6 -4.03 0.91 19.90
C ILE A 6 -2.78 0.05 19.98
N LYS A 7 -2.79 -1.09 19.30
CA LYS A 7 -1.56 -1.80 18.97
C LYS A 7 -0.90 -0.91 17.92
N VAL A 8 -0.16 0.11 18.36
CA VAL A 8 0.38 1.21 17.52
C VAL A 8 1.41 0.70 16.50
N TYR A 9 1.78 -0.58 16.56
CA TYR A 9 2.85 -1.13 15.75
C TYR A 9 2.49 -2.50 15.19
N ASP A 10 2.38 -2.54 13.86
CA ASP A 10 2.16 -3.75 13.06
C ASP A 10 3.43 -4.08 12.27
N PRO A 11 4.44 -4.74 12.89
CA PRO A 11 5.72 -5.02 12.23
C PRO A 11 5.57 -5.93 11.01
N VAL A 12 4.62 -6.86 11.06
CA VAL A 12 4.36 -7.81 9.97
C VAL A 12 3.85 -7.06 8.74
N GLU A 13 2.81 -6.24 8.88
CA GLU A 13 2.23 -5.49 7.76
C GLU A 13 3.24 -4.51 7.15
N ARG A 14 4.07 -3.88 7.99
CA ARG A 14 5.17 -3.01 7.50
C ARG A 14 6.22 -3.79 6.73
N ALA A 15 6.60 -4.99 7.19
CA ALA A 15 7.55 -5.84 6.49
C ALA A 15 7.00 -6.32 5.13
N VAL A 16 5.72 -6.66 5.08
CA VAL A 16 5.02 -7.02 3.83
C VAL A 16 5.01 -5.84 2.86
N ALA A 17 4.63 -4.64 3.32
CA ALA A 17 4.65 -3.43 2.48
C ALA A 17 6.04 -3.13 1.93
N ALA A 18 7.08 -3.25 2.76
CA ALA A 18 8.47 -3.04 2.33
C ALA A 18 8.95 -4.11 1.32
N ALA A 19 8.54 -5.36 1.49
CA ALA A 19 8.82 -6.43 0.53
C ALA A 19 8.15 -6.15 -0.82
N MET A 20 6.88 -5.77 -0.80
CA MET A 20 6.14 -5.35 -2.00
C MET A 20 6.81 -4.17 -2.69
N GLU A 21 7.21 -3.13 -1.95
CA GLU A 21 7.87 -1.96 -2.54
C GLU A 21 9.15 -2.40 -3.26
N ARG A 22 9.99 -3.21 -2.61
CA ARG A 22 11.23 -3.70 -3.20
C ARG A 22 11.01 -4.50 -4.49
N GLU A 23 9.95 -5.29 -4.57
CA GLU A 23 9.57 -6.02 -5.80
C GLU A 23 9.12 -5.09 -6.93
N ARG A 24 8.61 -3.91 -6.60
CA ARG A 24 7.90 -3.00 -7.53
C ARG A 24 8.68 -1.73 -7.85
N ARG A 25 9.83 -1.53 -7.23
CA ARG A 25 10.75 -0.43 -7.59
C ARG A 25 11.18 -0.53 -9.07
N PRO A 26 11.35 0.61 -9.76
CA PRO A 26 11.19 1.98 -9.28
C PRO A 26 9.76 2.53 -9.41
N TYR A 27 8.78 1.71 -9.82
CA TYR A 27 7.49 2.20 -10.31
C TYR A 27 6.48 2.50 -9.20
N TRP A 28 6.66 1.97 -8.00
CA TRP A 28 5.73 2.15 -6.89
C TRP A 28 6.44 2.48 -5.58
N VAL A 29 5.82 3.38 -4.81
CA VAL A 29 6.08 3.60 -3.38
C VAL A 29 4.94 2.94 -2.60
N ILE A 30 5.25 2.12 -1.59
CA ILE A 30 4.26 1.29 -0.88
C ILE A 30 4.50 1.33 0.62
N TRP A 31 3.44 1.51 1.42
CA TRP A 31 3.54 1.54 2.89
C TRP A 31 2.29 1.00 3.60
N TRP A 32 2.46 0.58 4.86
CA TRP A 32 1.35 0.29 5.78
C TRP A 32 0.96 1.55 6.56
N GLY A 33 -0.30 1.96 6.44
CA GLY A 33 -0.90 3.03 7.23
C GLY A 33 -1.44 2.49 8.54
N VAL A 34 -0.71 2.68 9.64
CA VAL A 34 -1.10 2.20 10.99
C VAL A 34 -2.47 2.74 11.41
N GLY A 35 -2.71 4.04 11.19
CA GLY A 35 -3.98 4.68 11.58
C GLY A 35 -5.18 4.22 10.74
N SER A 36 -4.95 3.90 9.47
CA SER A 36 -6.01 3.38 8.58
C SER A 36 -6.14 1.87 8.63
N GLN A 37 -5.14 1.15 9.13
CA GLN A 37 -4.97 -0.29 8.99
C GLN A 37 -5.12 -0.77 7.53
N ARG A 38 -4.41 -0.08 6.63
CA ARG A 38 -4.47 -0.33 5.18
C ARG A 38 -3.09 -0.21 4.55
N TYR A 39 -2.87 -0.98 3.50
CA TYR A 39 -1.78 -0.78 2.57
C TYR A 39 -2.11 0.37 1.63
N TRP A 40 -1.11 1.19 1.32
CA TRP A 40 -1.20 2.31 0.40
C TRP A 40 -0.09 2.21 -0.63
N ALA A 41 -0.37 2.61 -1.87
CA ALA A 41 0.61 2.64 -2.95
C ALA A 41 0.43 3.86 -3.87
N ILE A 42 1.54 4.51 -4.24
CA ILE A 42 1.58 5.64 -5.18
C ILE A 42 2.43 5.24 -6.41
N PRO A 43 1.92 5.41 -7.64
CA PRO A 43 2.70 5.18 -8.84
C PRO A 43 3.69 6.33 -9.08
N CYS A 44 4.89 5.99 -9.51
CA CYS A 44 6.02 6.92 -9.64
C CYS A 44 6.48 7.15 -11.09
N TRP A 45 5.68 6.74 -12.08
CA TRP A 45 5.96 7.01 -13.50
C TRP A 45 5.15 8.20 -14.02
N ARG A 46 5.65 8.79 -15.11
CA ARG A 46 4.98 9.91 -15.78
C ARG A 46 3.74 9.42 -16.52
N GLY A 47 2.61 10.10 -16.34
CA GLY A 47 1.35 9.74 -17.02
C GLY A 47 0.47 8.76 -16.25
N ALA A 48 0.84 8.37 -15.03
CA ALA A 48 -0.01 7.55 -14.17
C ALA A 48 -1.36 8.25 -13.92
N THR A 49 -2.44 7.56 -14.25
CA THR A 49 -3.82 8.09 -14.27
C THR A 49 -4.43 8.21 -12.87
N VAL A 50 -3.94 7.42 -11.91
CA VAL A 50 -4.43 7.37 -10.53
C VAL A 50 -3.32 7.78 -9.56
N PRO A 51 -3.56 8.77 -8.68
CA PRO A 51 -2.50 9.28 -7.82
C PRO A 51 -2.20 8.38 -6.61
N LEU A 52 -3.16 7.57 -6.14
CA LEU A 52 -3.04 6.80 -4.91
C LEU A 52 -4.04 5.63 -4.92
N VAL A 53 -3.60 4.43 -4.53
CA VAL A 53 -4.47 3.27 -4.31
C VAL A 53 -4.24 2.70 -2.91
N ASP A 54 -5.27 2.10 -2.34
CA ASP A 54 -5.21 1.52 -1.00
C ASP A 54 -6.09 0.27 -0.86
N ALA A 55 -5.67 -0.63 0.03
CA ALA A 55 -6.38 -1.89 0.27
C ALA A 55 -6.13 -2.43 1.69
N PRO A 56 -7.07 -3.19 2.26
CA PRO A 56 -6.90 -3.82 3.57
C PRO A 56 -5.93 -5.02 3.53
N THR A 57 -5.66 -5.61 2.37
CA THR A 57 -4.76 -6.77 2.21
C THR A 57 -3.71 -6.53 1.12
N ASP A 58 -2.58 -7.22 1.22
CA ASP A 58 -1.51 -7.16 0.23
C ASP A 58 -1.97 -7.68 -1.15
N ARG A 59 -2.79 -8.73 -1.17
CA ARG A 59 -3.37 -9.28 -2.39
C ARG A 59 -4.24 -8.26 -3.11
N GLU A 60 -5.16 -7.63 -2.37
CA GLU A 60 -6.05 -6.61 -2.94
C GLU A 60 -5.28 -5.38 -3.41
N LEU A 61 -4.22 -4.98 -2.68
CA LEU A 61 -3.35 -3.90 -3.14
C LEU A 61 -2.68 -4.26 -4.47
N ARG A 62 -2.16 -5.49 -4.60
CA ARG A 62 -1.53 -5.98 -5.85
C ARG A 62 -2.53 -5.99 -7.01
N ASP A 63 -3.78 -6.35 -6.77
CA ASP A 63 -4.85 -6.28 -7.78
C ASP A 63 -5.12 -4.84 -8.22
N ALA A 64 -5.26 -3.91 -7.26
CA ALA A 64 -5.47 -2.50 -7.56
C ALA A 64 -4.30 -1.90 -8.35
N MET A 65 -3.06 -2.22 -7.97
CA MET A 65 -1.87 -1.78 -8.69
C MET A 65 -1.83 -2.30 -10.12
N ARG A 66 -2.15 -3.59 -10.34
CA ARG A 66 -2.22 -4.19 -11.69
C ARG A 66 -3.29 -3.52 -12.55
N TRP A 67 -4.42 -3.15 -11.96
CA TRP A 67 -5.44 -2.41 -12.67
C TRP A 67 -4.92 -1.05 -13.13
N VAL A 68 -4.26 -0.29 -12.24
CA VAL A 68 -3.64 1.00 -12.61
C VAL A 68 -2.60 0.83 -13.72
N GLU A 69 -1.75 -0.19 -13.63
CA GLU A 69 -0.76 -0.54 -14.66
C GLU A 69 -1.41 -0.80 -16.03
N GLY A 70 -2.61 -1.38 -16.08
CA GLY A 70 -3.37 -1.61 -17.31
C GLY A 70 -4.15 -0.41 -17.85
N THR A 71 -4.22 0.70 -17.09
CA THR A 71 -4.86 1.96 -17.51
C THR A 71 -3.88 3.03 -17.98
N ALA A 72 -2.58 2.77 -17.87
CA ALA A 72 -1.50 3.67 -18.24
C ALA A 72 -1.11 3.55 -19.73
#